data_AF-A0A842D3E6-F1
#
_entry.id   AF-A0A842D3E6-F1
#
_cell.length_a   1.000
_cell.length_b   1.000
_cell.length_c   1.000
_cell.angle_alpha   90.00
_cell.angle_beta   90.00
_cell.angle_gamma   90.00
#
_symmetry.space_group_name_H-M   'P 1'
#
loop_
_entity.id
_entity.type
_entity.pdbx_description
1 polymer ?
#
loop_
_entity_poly.entity_id
_entity_poly.type
_entity_poly.pdbx_seq_one_letter_code
_entity_poly.pdbx_strand_id
1 'polypeptide(L)'
;MTSEELLEKWDRCARDSDFPMLDNANHPLSCCKVSLYQEERKWTLFFEIVGFTSCAMNDIYAYGSGFDKEGLVMGYDELLSLSEDVSDDWLPDIENRGTKDKVTIYAKGKPIEVDISEKAIESIDVAPENMAGVSIVRLVFNQNPDSLWLSPEELFEITATKQLPLVYSTTEWEHPEIAVGELPSNSVFFQTLAEAIITNNLDCII
;
A
#
# COMPACT_ATOMS: atom_id res chain seq x y z
N MET A 1 -17.75 18.35 -10.77
CA MET A 1 -17.39 17.15 -10.00
C MET A 1 -18.28 17.10 -8.79
N THR A 2 -19.28 16.22 -8.86
CA THR A 2 -20.06 15.74 -7.71
C THR A 2 -19.43 14.44 -7.19
N SER A 3 -19.94 13.92 -6.08
CA SER A 3 -19.51 12.62 -5.55
C SER A 3 -19.85 11.50 -6.52
N GLU A 4 -21.01 11.55 -7.19
CA GLU A 4 -21.37 10.54 -8.20
C GLU A 4 -20.43 10.58 -9.42
N GLU A 5 -20.07 11.78 -9.90
CA GLU A 5 -19.11 11.92 -11.01
C GLU A 5 -17.72 11.37 -10.64
N LEU A 6 -17.32 11.49 -9.37
CA LEU A 6 -16.05 10.95 -8.87
C LEU A 6 -16.10 9.42 -8.72
N LEU A 7 -17.18 8.87 -8.16
CA LEU A 7 -17.38 7.43 -8.06
C LEU A 7 -17.46 6.77 -9.44
N GLU A 8 -18.19 7.36 -10.39
CA GLU A 8 -18.25 6.85 -11.76
C GLU A 8 -16.87 6.83 -12.43
N LYS A 9 -16.02 7.81 -12.10
CA LYS A 9 -14.64 7.83 -12.57
C LYS A 9 -13.82 6.68 -11.98
N TRP A 10 -13.90 6.42 -10.69
CA TRP A 10 -13.22 5.26 -10.09
C TRP A 10 -13.77 3.93 -10.59
N ASP A 11 -15.08 3.83 -10.85
CA ASP A 11 -15.69 2.65 -11.48
C ASP A 11 -15.14 2.39 -12.89
N ARG A 12 -14.86 3.45 -13.67
CA ARG A 12 -14.20 3.30 -14.97
C ARG A 12 -12.77 2.80 -14.80
N CYS A 13 -11.99 3.38 -13.88
CA CYS A 13 -10.64 2.90 -13.58
C CYS A 13 -10.64 1.43 -13.16
N ALA A 14 -11.61 0.99 -12.35
CA ALA A 14 -11.75 -0.41 -11.95
C ALA A 14 -12.02 -1.33 -13.13
N ARG A 15 -12.93 -0.94 -14.04
CA ARG A 15 -13.20 -1.71 -15.27
C ARG A 15 -12.01 -1.75 -16.23
N ASP A 16 -11.22 -0.69 -16.25
CA ASP A 16 -10.04 -0.57 -17.11
C ASP A 16 -8.77 -1.18 -16.47
N SER A 17 -8.89 -1.82 -15.30
CA SER A 17 -7.77 -2.40 -14.54
C SER A 17 -6.71 -1.40 -14.08
N ASP A 18 -7.07 -0.11 -13.99
CA ASP A 18 -6.23 0.97 -13.49
C ASP A 18 -6.54 1.32 -12.01
N PHE A 19 -7.48 0.60 -11.38
CA PHE A 19 -7.77 0.70 -9.94
C PHE A 19 -7.01 -0.35 -9.12
N PRO A 20 -6.57 -0.04 -7.89
CA PRO A 20 -5.90 -1.02 -7.03
C PRO A 20 -6.70 -2.31 -6.92
N MET A 21 -6.04 -3.45 -7.06
CA MET A 21 -6.61 -4.78 -6.88
C MET A 21 -5.77 -5.53 -5.84
N LEU A 22 -6.37 -5.79 -4.67
CA LEU A 22 -5.65 -6.32 -3.51
C LEU A 22 -5.54 -7.85 -3.50
N ASP A 23 -6.37 -8.54 -4.27
CA ASP A 23 -6.48 -10.00 -4.37
C ASP A 23 -5.70 -10.57 -5.58
N ASN A 24 -4.63 -9.89 -5.99
CA ASN A 24 -3.76 -10.37 -7.06
C ASN A 24 -2.91 -11.57 -6.59
N ALA A 25 -3.24 -12.77 -7.04
CA ALA A 25 -2.49 -13.99 -6.71
C ALA A 25 -1.01 -13.96 -7.14
N ASN A 26 -0.66 -13.14 -8.14
CA ASN A 26 0.73 -12.96 -8.56
C ASN A 26 1.49 -11.94 -7.69
N HIS A 27 0.78 -11.16 -6.87
CA HIS A 27 1.32 -10.15 -5.99
C HIS A 27 0.63 -10.21 -4.62
N PRO A 28 0.89 -11.26 -3.81
CA PRO A 28 0.23 -11.41 -2.52
C PRO A 28 0.39 -10.18 -1.62
N LEU A 29 -0.74 -9.64 -1.17
CA LEU A 29 -0.81 -8.44 -0.35
C LEU A 29 -0.13 -8.65 1.01
N SER A 30 0.76 -7.71 1.35
CA SER A 30 1.37 -7.63 2.68
C SER A 30 0.74 -6.53 3.53
N CYS A 31 0.60 -5.32 2.99
CA CYS A 31 -0.07 -4.20 3.64
C CYS A 31 -0.47 -3.16 2.60
N CYS A 32 -1.40 -2.27 2.95
CA CYS A 32 -1.77 -1.16 2.09
C CYS A 32 -2.05 0.10 2.91
N LYS A 33 -2.00 1.25 2.24
CA LYS A 33 -2.33 2.54 2.83
C LYS A 33 -3.05 3.43 1.83
N VAL A 34 -4.07 4.14 2.31
CA VAL A 34 -4.74 5.23 1.61
C VAL A 34 -4.31 6.54 2.26
N SER A 35 -3.97 7.54 1.45
CA SER A 35 -3.69 8.90 1.93
C SER A 35 -4.31 9.95 1.02
N LEU A 36 -5.07 10.85 1.63
CA LEU A 36 -5.74 11.96 0.96
C LEU A 36 -5.05 13.27 1.35
N TYR A 37 -4.66 14.02 0.34
CA TYR A 37 -4.08 15.35 0.46
C TYR A 37 -4.99 16.36 -0.22
N GLN A 38 -5.29 17.48 0.44
CA GLN A 38 -6.32 18.39 -0.04
C GLN A 38 -6.06 19.85 0.36
N GLU A 39 -6.17 20.76 -0.60
CA GLU A 39 -6.10 22.21 -0.39
C GLU A 39 -7.22 22.86 -1.21
N GLU A 40 -8.17 23.50 -0.52
CA GLU A 40 -9.36 24.12 -1.12
C GLU A 40 -10.16 23.15 -2.00
N ARG A 41 -10.04 23.27 -3.34
CA ARG A 41 -10.70 22.43 -4.34
C ARG A 41 -9.76 21.45 -5.04
N LYS A 42 -8.47 21.49 -4.71
CA LYS A 42 -7.47 20.56 -5.24
C LYS A 42 -7.30 19.43 -4.26
N TRP A 43 -7.25 18.21 -4.78
CA TRP A 43 -7.04 17.03 -3.98
C TRP A 43 -6.18 16.03 -4.74
N THR A 44 -5.48 15.19 -3.99
CA THR A 44 -4.71 14.04 -4.47
C THR A 44 -4.93 12.88 -3.51
N LEU A 45 -5.32 11.74 -4.05
CA LEU A 45 -5.50 10.49 -3.34
C LEU A 45 -4.42 9.51 -3.81
N PHE A 46 -3.65 8.99 -2.86
CA PHE A 46 -2.67 7.95 -3.09
C PHE A 46 -3.10 6.64 -2.44
N PHE A 47 -2.90 5.55 -3.18
CA PHE A 47 -2.88 4.19 -2.65
C PHE A 47 -1.46 3.67 -2.74
N GLU A 48 -0.92 3.18 -1.64
CA GLU A 48 0.33 2.44 -1.59
C GLU A 48 -0.02 0.98 -1.29
N ILE A 49 0.19 0.09 -2.27
CA ILE A 49 -0.11 -1.34 -2.16
C ILE A 49 1.21 -2.10 -2.09
N VAL A 50 1.51 -2.63 -0.91
CA VAL A 50 2.76 -3.37 -0.68
C VAL A 50 2.50 -4.85 -0.71
N GLY A 51 3.24 -5.55 -1.54
CA GLY A 51 3.24 -7.01 -1.63
C GLY A 51 4.62 -7.55 -1.98
N PHE A 52 4.66 -8.85 -2.24
CA PHE A 52 5.91 -9.56 -2.48
C PHE A 52 5.80 -10.48 -3.69
N THR A 53 6.78 -10.43 -4.59
CA THR A 53 6.92 -11.39 -5.70
C THR A 53 8.28 -12.07 -5.66
N SER A 54 9.28 -11.49 -6.31
CA SER A 54 10.71 -11.78 -6.14
C SER A 54 11.39 -10.81 -5.17
N CYS A 55 10.79 -9.65 -4.95
CA CYS A 55 11.19 -8.67 -3.94
C CYS A 55 9.94 -8.00 -3.34
N ALA A 56 10.13 -7.25 -2.25
CA ALA A 56 9.09 -6.40 -1.69
C ALA A 56 8.90 -5.18 -2.60
N MET A 57 7.68 -4.97 -3.09
CA MET A 57 7.36 -3.83 -3.95
C MET A 57 6.24 -2.99 -3.33
N ASN A 58 6.23 -1.69 -3.63
CA ASN A 58 5.12 -0.78 -3.32
C ASN A 58 4.55 -0.23 -4.62
N ASP A 59 3.37 -0.69 -5.01
CA ASP A 59 2.61 -0.18 -6.14
C ASP A 59 1.82 1.08 -5.74
N ILE A 60 2.10 2.18 -6.42
CA ILE A 60 1.56 3.50 -6.11
C ILE A 60 0.50 3.84 -7.14
N TYR A 61 -0.72 4.03 -6.67
CA TYR A 61 -1.82 4.55 -7.48
C TYR A 61 -2.13 5.99 -7.08
N ALA A 62 -2.39 6.85 -8.06
CA ALA A 62 -2.70 8.25 -7.82
C ALA A 62 -3.96 8.70 -8.58
N TYR A 63 -4.78 9.49 -7.90
CA TYR A 63 -5.98 10.13 -8.45
C TYR A 63 -6.06 11.56 -7.94
N GLY A 64 -6.62 12.48 -8.72
CA GLY A 64 -6.84 13.82 -8.22
C GLY A 64 -6.91 14.93 -9.26
N SER A 65 -6.69 16.14 -8.75
CA SER A 65 -6.68 17.36 -9.52
C SER A 65 -5.30 17.61 -10.12
N GLY A 66 -5.19 17.57 -11.45
CA GLY A 66 -3.96 17.93 -12.17
C GLY A 66 -3.06 16.76 -12.58
N PHE A 67 -3.61 15.56 -12.65
CA PHE A 67 -2.96 14.40 -13.26
C PHE A 67 -3.23 14.34 -14.76
N ASP A 68 -2.18 14.09 -15.54
CA ASP A 68 -2.31 13.77 -16.97
C ASP A 68 -2.80 12.31 -17.17
N LYS A 69 -2.41 11.42 -16.26
CA LYS A 69 -2.86 10.03 -16.18
C LYS A 69 -3.05 9.64 -14.71
N GLU A 70 -4.15 8.97 -14.43
CA GLU A 70 -4.48 8.42 -13.10
C GLU A 70 -4.45 6.89 -13.14
N GLY A 71 -4.46 6.27 -11.96
CA GLY A 71 -4.27 4.83 -11.79
C GLY A 71 -2.85 4.51 -11.31
N LEU A 72 -2.31 3.36 -11.72
CA LEU A 72 -0.95 2.96 -11.36
C LEU A 72 0.09 3.92 -11.97
N VAL A 73 0.84 4.62 -11.12
CA VAL A 73 1.85 5.60 -11.55
C VAL A 73 3.28 5.07 -11.45
N MET A 74 3.55 4.18 -10.49
CA MET A 74 4.88 3.59 -10.28
C MET A 74 4.79 2.31 -9.45
N GLY A 75 5.68 1.36 -9.71
CA GLY A 75 6.02 0.28 -8.76
C GLY A 75 7.42 0.52 -8.21
N TYR A 76 7.56 0.60 -6.89
CA TYR A 76 8.83 0.82 -6.20
C TYR A 76 9.37 -0.52 -5.69
N ASP A 77 10.39 -1.07 -6.34
CA ASP A 77 10.89 -2.45 -6.16
C ASP A 77 12.09 -2.60 -5.21
N GLU A 78 12.69 -1.49 -4.80
CA GLU A 78 13.79 -1.45 -3.81
C GLU A 78 13.29 -1.13 -2.38
N LEU A 79 12.10 -1.64 -2.02
CA LEU A 79 11.48 -1.30 -0.74
C LEU A 79 12.26 -1.86 0.45
N LEU A 80 12.66 -3.12 0.35
CA LEU A 80 13.44 -3.83 1.36
C LEU A 80 14.64 -4.51 0.71
N SER A 81 15.78 -4.44 1.40
CA SER A 81 16.97 -5.24 1.11
C SER A 81 17.50 -5.87 2.39
N LEU A 82 18.29 -6.93 2.28
CA LEU A 82 18.90 -7.59 3.43
C LEU A 82 20.31 -7.05 3.67
N SER A 83 20.81 -7.21 4.91
CA SER A 83 22.25 -7.01 5.16
C SER A 83 23.08 -7.96 4.30
N GLU A 84 24.27 -7.54 3.87
CA GLU A 84 25.23 -8.34 3.06
C GLU A 84 25.49 -9.76 3.63
N ASP A 85 25.28 -9.95 4.93
CA ASP A 85 25.40 -11.23 5.62
C ASP A 85 24.24 -12.22 5.38
N VAL A 86 23.21 -11.88 4.60
CA VAL A 86 22.05 -12.75 4.28
C VAL A 86 21.95 -12.89 2.76
N SER A 87 21.81 -14.11 2.25
CA SER A 87 21.75 -14.33 0.80
C SER A 87 20.47 -13.77 0.17
N ASP A 88 20.53 -13.50 -1.13
CA ASP A 88 19.40 -13.04 -1.94
C ASP A 88 18.25 -14.07 -2.01
N ASP A 89 18.49 -15.32 -1.59
CA ASP A 89 17.45 -16.34 -1.38
C ASP A 89 16.86 -16.17 0.03
N TRP A 90 15.96 -15.20 0.19
CA TRP A 90 15.34 -14.70 1.44
C TRP A 90 14.81 -15.74 2.44
N LEU A 91 14.59 -16.98 2.00
CA LEU A 91 13.63 -17.92 2.57
C LEU A 91 14.30 -19.16 3.19
N PRO A 92 15.14 -19.92 2.46
CA PRO A 92 15.85 -21.06 3.03
C PRO A 92 16.85 -20.62 4.11
N ASP A 93 17.39 -19.41 4.03
CA ASP A 93 18.40 -18.91 4.97
C ASP A 93 17.81 -18.50 6.33
N ILE A 94 16.54 -18.06 6.39
CA ILE A 94 15.87 -17.75 7.66
C ILE A 94 15.44 -19.05 8.35
N GLU A 95 14.90 -20.01 7.60
CA GLU A 95 14.55 -21.34 8.14
C GLU A 95 15.78 -22.16 8.56
N ASN A 96 16.91 -22.03 7.84
CA ASN A 96 18.17 -22.72 8.18
C ASN A 96 18.97 -22.02 9.30
N ARG A 97 18.64 -20.79 9.69
CA ARG A 97 19.29 -20.09 10.82
C ARG A 97 18.71 -20.57 12.15
N GLY A 98 19.14 -21.77 12.55
CA GLY A 98 19.10 -22.12 13.97
C GLY A 98 19.86 -21.06 14.79
N THR A 99 19.12 -20.30 15.63
CA THR A 99 19.56 -19.49 16.79
C THR A 99 19.52 -17.95 16.74
N LYS A 100 18.99 -17.27 15.70
CA LYS A 100 18.77 -15.81 15.80
C LYS A 100 17.32 -15.44 15.55
N ASP A 101 16.64 -15.07 16.64
CA ASP A 101 15.27 -14.55 16.63
C ASP A 101 15.16 -13.15 16.00
N LYS A 102 16.28 -12.56 15.56
CA LYS A 102 16.31 -11.23 14.96
C LYS A 102 17.21 -11.14 13.75
N VAL A 103 16.78 -10.36 12.78
CA VAL A 103 17.49 -10.05 11.54
C VAL A 103 17.50 -8.54 11.30
N THR A 104 18.56 -8.05 10.66
CA THR A 104 18.61 -6.66 10.18
C THR A 104 18.14 -6.60 8.74
N ILE A 105 17.11 -5.80 8.49
CA ILE A 105 16.56 -5.50 7.16
C ILE A 105 16.82 -4.02 6.87
N TYR A 106 17.07 -3.67 5.63
CA TYR A 106 17.22 -2.29 5.19
C TYR A 106 15.93 -1.86 4.48
N ALA A 107 15.12 -1.05 5.16
CA ALA A 107 13.94 -0.45 4.55
C ALA A 107 14.33 0.88 3.92
N LYS A 108 14.24 0.97 2.59
CA LYS A 108 14.70 2.14 1.81
C LYS A 108 16.11 2.59 2.21
N GLY A 109 17.03 1.63 2.33
CA GLY A 109 18.43 1.84 2.72
C GLY A 109 18.69 2.14 4.21
N LYS A 110 17.65 2.18 5.07
CA LYS A 110 17.81 2.38 6.52
C LYS A 110 17.71 1.05 7.28
N PRO A 111 18.68 0.71 8.14
CA PRO A 111 18.64 -0.54 8.89
C PRO A 111 17.54 -0.51 9.95
N ILE A 112 16.77 -1.59 10.00
CA ILE A 112 15.76 -1.90 11.01
C ILE A 112 16.02 -3.31 11.56
N GLU A 113 15.83 -3.50 12.86
CA GLU A 113 15.82 -4.82 13.48
C GLU A 113 14.40 -5.40 13.40
N VAL A 114 14.29 -6.64 12.94
CA VAL A 114 13.03 -7.37 12.82
C VAL A 114 13.11 -8.67 13.61
N ASP A 115 12.18 -8.87 14.52
CA ASP A 115 11.96 -10.12 15.24
C ASP A 115 11.31 -11.15 14.31
N ILE A 116 11.98 -12.29 14.14
CA ILE A 116 11.58 -13.42 13.31
C ILE A 116 11.37 -14.69 14.15
N SER A 117 11.21 -14.54 15.48
CA SER A 117 10.86 -15.66 16.36
C SER A 117 9.52 -16.28 15.94
N GLU A 118 9.31 -17.56 16.30
CA GLU A 118 8.04 -18.27 16.09
C GLU A 118 6.85 -17.46 16.62
N LYS A 119 7.00 -16.84 17.80
CA LYS A 119 5.98 -15.97 18.38
C LYS A 119 5.67 -14.74 17.52
N ALA A 120 6.67 -14.12 16.90
CA ALA A 120 6.46 -12.99 16.00
C ALA A 120 5.75 -13.44 14.72
N ILE A 121 6.12 -14.60 14.18
CA ILE A 121 5.47 -15.20 13.01
C ILE A 121 4.01 -15.56 13.31
N GLU A 122 3.70 -16.11 14.48
CA GLU A 122 2.32 -16.39 14.90
C GLU A 122 1.47 -15.12 15.07
N SER A 123 2.09 -13.95 15.21
CA SER A 123 1.39 -12.68 15.38
C SER A 123 0.92 -12.04 14.06
N ILE A 124 1.37 -12.55 12.92
CA ILE A 124 0.97 -12.05 11.60
C ILE A 124 -0.03 -13.01 10.95
N ASP A 125 -1.08 -12.46 10.34
CA ASP A 125 -2.18 -13.24 9.75
C ASP A 125 -1.84 -13.78 8.35
N VAL A 126 -0.86 -14.67 8.24
CA VAL A 126 -0.37 -15.19 6.96
C VAL A 126 -0.86 -16.61 6.73
N ALA A 127 -1.60 -16.81 5.65
CA ALA A 127 -2.01 -18.14 5.21
C ALA A 127 -0.76 -19.02 4.99
N PRO A 128 -0.74 -20.29 5.44
CA PRO A 128 0.42 -21.18 5.31
C PRO A 128 0.95 -21.36 3.88
N GLU A 129 0.09 -21.16 2.88
CA GLU A 129 0.39 -21.19 1.46
C GLU A 129 1.12 -19.95 0.93
N ASN A 130 1.19 -18.86 1.69
CA ASN A 130 1.90 -17.65 1.28
C ASN A 130 3.42 -17.85 1.40
N MET A 131 4.15 -17.37 0.39
CA MET A 131 5.61 -17.43 0.33
C MET A 131 6.23 -16.60 1.47
N ALA A 132 7.29 -17.06 2.14
CA ALA A 132 7.79 -16.33 3.32
C ALA A 132 8.38 -14.93 3.06
N GLY A 133 8.54 -14.51 1.80
CA GLY A 133 8.74 -13.09 1.49
C GLY A 133 7.57 -12.21 1.98
N VAL A 134 6.33 -12.66 1.78
CA VAL A 134 5.12 -11.99 2.30
C VAL A 134 5.16 -11.92 3.83
N SER A 135 5.57 -13.01 4.48
CA SER A 135 5.71 -13.07 5.94
C SER A 135 6.70 -12.03 6.46
N ILE A 136 7.85 -11.86 5.80
CA ILE A 136 8.85 -10.87 6.22
C ILE A 136 8.33 -9.45 6.05
N VAL A 137 7.69 -9.13 4.93
CA VAL A 137 7.11 -7.79 4.72
C VAL A 137 6.04 -7.51 5.78
N ARG A 138 5.22 -8.49 6.13
CA ARG A 138 4.22 -8.35 7.21
C ARG A 138 4.82 -8.23 8.59
N LEU A 139 5.92 -8.93 8.89
CA LEU A 139 6.67 -8.74 10.13
C LEU A 139 7.25 -7.32 10.21
N VAL A 140 7.83 -6.84 9.11
CA VAL A 140 8.32 -5.45 9.00
C VAL A 140 7.17 -4.48 9.22
N PHE A 141 6.01 -4.67 8.58
CA PHE A 141 4.85 -3.81 8.77
C PHE A 141 4.34 -3.83 10.21
N ASN A 142 4.21 -5.01 10.82
CA ASN A 142 3.71 -5.16 12.18
C ASN A 142 4.64 -4.53 13.24
N GLN A 143 5.95 -4.55 13.01
CA GLN A 143 6.94 -4.06 13.97
C GLN A 143 7.43 -2.63 13.67
N ASN A 144 7.42 -2.22 12.41
CA ASN A 144 7.98 -0.96 11.90
C ASN A 144 7.12 -0.42 10.73
N PRO A 145 5.84 -0.09 10.94
CA PRO A 145 4.88 0.20 9.86
C PRO A 145 5.31 1.37 8.96
N ASP A 146 5.86 2.44 9.55
CA ASP A 146 6.28 3.64 8.82
C ASP A 146 7.47 3.41 7.86
N SER A 147 8.18 2.29 8.00
CA SER A 147 9.36 2.00 7.19
C SER A 147 9.04 1.65 5.73
N LEU A 148 7.82 1.20 5.45
CA LEU A 148 7.37 0.73 4.14
C LEU A 148 6.71 1.83 3.29
N TRP A 149 6.35 2.95 3.90
CA TRP A 149 5.62 4.01 3.23
C TRP A 149 6.53 5.05 2.63
N LEU A 150 6.21 5.51 1.42
CA LEU A 150 6.83 6.71 0.88
C LEU A 150 6.40 7.95 1.66
N SER A 151 7.30 8.92 1.73
CA SER A 151 7.01 10.23 2.26
C SER A 151 6.11 11.01 1.28
N PRO A 152 5.37 12.02 1.76
CA PRO A 152 4.63 12.90 0.87
C PRO A 152 5.50 13.51 -0.24
N GLU A 153 6.74 13.90 0.07
CA GLU A 153 7.66 14.48 -0.92
C GLU A 153 7.93 13.50 -2.07
N GLU A 154 8.27 12.25 -1.75
CA GLU A 154 8.49 11.18 -2.74
C GLU A 154 7.24 10.92 -3.60
N LEU A 155 6.05 10.84 -2.98
CA LEU A 155 4.78 10.63 -3.71
C LEU A 155 4.47 11.77 -4.70
N PHE A 156 4.68 13.01 -4.29
CA PHE A 156 4.44 14.18 -5.13
C PHE A 156 5.53 14.37 -6.20
N GLU A 157 6.76 13.92 -5.96
CA GLU A 157 7.83 13.87 -6.97
C GLU A 157 7.49 12.86 -8.07
N ILE A 158 7.08 11.64 -7.72
CA ILE A 158 6.70 10.58 -8.67
C ILE A 158 5.59 11.04 -9.61
N THR A 159 4.66 11.83 -9.09
CA THR A 159 3.51 12.33 -9.85
C THR A 159 3.79 13.64 -10.58
N ALA A 160 4.95 14.27 -10.33
CA ALA A 160 5.29 15.60 -10.83
C ALA A 160 4.22 16.67 -10.52
N THR A 161 3.55 16.56 -9.35
CA THR A 161 2.50 17.49 -8.93
C THR A 161 2.92 18.32 -7.72
N LYS A 162 2.24 19.46 -7.49
CA LYS A 162 2.50 20.29 -6.30
C LYS A 162 1.99 19.54 -5.06
N GLN A 163 2.86 19.37 -4.07
CA GLN A 163 2.49 18.83 -2.77
C GLN A 163 1.35 19.63 -2.12
N LEU A 164 0.31 18.89 -1.72
CA LEU A 164 -0.84 19.36 -0.95
C LEU A 164 -0.69 18.90 0.52
N PRO A 165 -1.39 19.52 1.49
CA PRO A 165 -1.33 19.08 2.88
C PRO A 165 -2.11 17.77 3.07
N LEU A 166 -1.56 16.86 3.89
CA LEU A 166 -2.23 15.62 4.27
C LEU A 166 -3.44 15.95 5.14
N VAL A 167 -4.60 15.41 4.78
CA VAL A 167 -5.84 15.62 5.53
C VAL A 167 -6.38 14.32 6.13
N TYR A 168 -6.18 13.18 5.47
CA TYR A 168 -6.63 11.88 5.96
C TYR A 168 -5.67 10.76 5.53
N SER A 169 -5.48 9.76 6.38
CA SER A 169 -4.72 8.55 6.05
C SER A 169 -5.23 7.37 6.86
N THR A 170 -5.28 6.19 6.24
CA THR A 170 -5.60 4.93 6.92
C THR A 170 -4.86 3.75 6.28
N THR A 171 -4.58 2.73 7.07
CA THR A 171 -4.15 1.40 6.60
C THR A 171 -5.29 0.38 6.65
N GLU A 172 -6.44 0.77 7.21
CA GLU A 172 -7.63 -0.05 7.37
C GLU A 172 -8.78 0.61 6.59
N TRP A 173 -9.24 -0.08 5.54
CA TRP A 173 -10.29 0.41 4.65
C TRP A 173 -10.97 -0.75 3.94
N GLU A 174 -12.23 -0.55 3.57
CA GLU A 174 -13.02 -1.53 2.82
C GLU A 174 -12.72 -1.42 1.32
N HIS A 175 -11.81 -2.26 0.85
CA HIS A 175 -11.48 -2.36 -0.58
C HIS A 175 -12.57 -3.15 -1.32
N PRO A 176 -13.08 -2.66 -2.47
CA PRO A 176 -14.06 -3.38 -3.27
C PRO A 176 -13.42 -4.62 -3.93
N GLU A 177 -14.10 -5.76 -3.90
CA GLU A 177 -13.62 -6.99 -4.56
C GLU A 177 -13.76 -6.89 -6.09
N ILE A 178 -12.82 -6.16 -6.73
CA ILE A 178 -12.83 -5.89 -8.18
C ILE A 178 -12.86 -7.18 -9.01
N ALA A 179 -12.16 -8.24 -8.57
CA ALA A 179 -12.07 -9.50 -9.31
C ALA A 179 -13.43 -10.22 -9.48
N VAL A 180 -14.37 -10.00 -8.57
CA VAL A 180 -15.74 -10.55 -8.65
C VAL A 180 -16.77 -9.54 -9.17
N GLY A 181 -16.30 -8.36 -9.60
CA GLY A 181 -17.11 -7.32 -10.24
C GLY A 181 -17.72 -6.30 -9.30
N GLU A 182 -17.29 -6.25 -8.03
CA GLU A 182 -17.63 -5.13 -7.15
C GLU A 182 -16.93 -3.85 -7.63
N LEU A 183 -17.64 -2.74 -7.64
CA LEU A 183 -17.11 -1.45 -8.08
C LEU A 183 -16.87 -0.53 -6.88
N PRO A 184 -15.95 0.45 -6.97
CA PRO A 184 -15.78 1.48 -5.94
C PRO A 184 -17.09 2.15 -5.52
N SER A 185 -18.01 2.40 -6.46
CA SER A 185 -19.33 2.95 -6.14
C SER A 185 -20.22 2.06 -5.26
N ASN A 186 -19.89 0.78 -5.07
CA ASN A 186 -20.61 -0.15 -4.21
C ASN A 186 -20.05 -0.20 -2.78
N SER A 187 -18.79 0.21 -2.57
CA SER A 187 -18.14 0.22 -1.25
C SER A 187 -18.52 1.46 -0.43
N VAL A 188 -18.86 1.25 0.85
CA VAL A 188 -19.21 2.34 1.78
C VAL A 188 -18.03 3.28 1.99
N PHE A 189 -16.82 2.74 2.10
CA PHE A 189 -15.61 3.52 2.26
C PHE A 189 -15.42 4.50 1.08
N PHE A 190 -15.62 4.03 -0.15
CA PHE A 190 -15.45 4.89 -1.34
C PHE A 190 -16.56 5.92 -1.49
N GLN A 191 -17.80 5.56 -1.18
CA GLN A 191 -18.91 6.51 -1.19
C GLN A 191 -18.65 7.68 -0.22
N THR A 192 -18.25 7.36 1.01
CA THR A 192 -17.96 8.36 2.03
C THR A 192 -16.69 9.15 1.74
N LEU A 193 -15.64 8.51 1.21
CA LEU A 193 -14.42 9.18 0.76
C LEU A 193 -14.70 10.18 -0.37
N ALA A 194 -15.52 9.81 -1.36
CA ALA A 194 -15.94 10.72 -2.42
C ALA A 194 -16.70 11.92 -1.86
N GLU A 195 -17.63 11.70 -0.93
CA GLU A 195 -18.35 12.78 -0.24
C GLU A 195 -17.40 13.70 0.53
N ALA A 196 -16.44 13.13 1.27
CA ALA A 196 -15.46 13.87 2.05
C ALA A 196 -14.61 14.78 1.15
N ILE A 197 -14.14 14.27 0.00
CA ILE A 197 -13.36 15.05 -0.98
C ILE A 197 -14.18 16.22 -1.52
N ILE A 198 -15.43 16.00 -1.91
CA ILE A 198 -16.28 17.03 -2.54
C ILE A 198 -16.74 18.09 -1.54
N THR A 199 -17.06 17.68 -0.31
CA THR A 199 -17.58 18.57 0.74
C THR A 199 -16.48 19.17 1.62
N ASN A 200 -15.26 18.66 1.53
CA ASN A 200 -14.13 18.97 2.42
C ASN A 200 -14.49 18.73 3.90
N ASN A 201 -15.24 17.65 4.16
CA ASN A 201 -15.66 17.20 5.48
C ASN A 201 -15.17 15.77 5.71
N LEU A 202 -14.13 15.59 6.51
CA LEU A 202 -13.50 14.29 6.72
C LEU A 202 -14.25 13.42 7.74
N ASP A 203 -15.15 14.02 8.53
CA ASP A 203 -15.90 13.31 9.58
C ASP A 203 -16.89 12.29 9.02
N CYS A 204 -17.15 12.31 7.70
CA CYS A 204 -18.04 11.35 7.05
C CYS A 204 -17.33 10.08 6.58
N ILE A 205 -15.99 10.02 6.57
CA ILE A 205 -15.26 8.83 6.14
C ILE A 205 -15.45 7.73 7.21
N ILE A 206 -15.99 6.59 6.79
CA ILE A 206 -16.27 5.42 7.64
C ILE A 206 -15.51 4.21 7.12
#